data_AF-A0A652PHD1-F1
#
_entry.id   AF-A0A652PHD1-F1
#
_cell.length_a   1.000
_cell.length_b   1.000
_cell.length_c   1.000
_cell.angle_alpha   90.00
_cell.angle_beta   90.00
_cell.angle_gamma   90.00
#
_symmetry.space_group_name_H-M   'P 1'
#
loop_
_entity.id
_entity.type
_entity.pdbx_description
1 polymer ?
#
loop_
_entity_poly.entity_id
_entity_poly.type
_entity_poly.pdbx_seq_one_letter_code
_entity_poly.pdbx_strand_id
1 'polypeptide(L)'
;MTTPKGIPTKEQYDAAREFVITRQRRSRAKLASCDPDIATAFEAWSQLVDRRLARTSIALKKGEFDEAARSWAVVIESISAWVTHPEFPASLYADAYADRYGG
;
A
#
# COMPACT_ATOMS: atom_id res chain seq x y z
N MET A 1 -5.58 22.50 -9.20
CA MET A 1 -5.46 22.68 -7.74
C MET A 1 -4.22 21.95 -7.29
N THR A 2 -3.16 22.67 -6.95
CA THR A 2 -1.88 22.09 -6.50
C THR A 2 -1.99 21.84 -5.01
N THR A 3 -1.96 20.59 -4.55
CA THR A 3 -1.91 20.29 -3.12
C THR A 3 -0.65 20.90 -2.50
N PRO A 4 -0.68 21.27 -1.20
CA PRO A 4 0.53 21.59 -0.46
C PRO A 4 1.55 20.45 -0.64
N LYS A 5 2.82 20.78 -0.86
CA LYS A 5 3.89 19.80 -1.12
C LYS A 5 3.82 18.64 -0.11
N GLY A 6 3.63 17.43 -0.62
CA GLY A 6 3.63 16.21 0.20
C GLY A 6 2.27 15.76 0.74
N ILE A 7 1.19 16.52 0.51
CA ILE A 7 -0.16 16.11 0.92
C ILE A 7 -0.88 15.41 -0.23
N PRO A 8 -1.47 14.22 0.00
CA PRO A 8 -2.20 13.51 -1.03
C PRO A 8 -3.47 14.26 -1.42
N THR A 9 -3.81 14.23 -2.71
CA THR A 9 -5.19 14.45 -3.14
C THR A 9 -6.07 13.31 -2.66
N LYS A 10 -7.40 13.53 -2.62
CA LYS A 10 -8.37 12.46 -2.31
C LYS A 10 -8.18 11.26 -3.24
N GLU A 11 -7.98 11.51 -4.54
CA GLU A 11 -7.75 10.47 -5.55
C GLU A 11 -6.49 9.66 -5.27
N GLN A 12 -5.38 10.33 -4.92
CA GLN A 12 -4.13 9.65 -4.57
C GLN A 12 -4.29 8.79 -3.32
N TYR A 13 -4.96 9.31 -2.30
CA TYR A 13 -5.23 8.57 -1.07
C TYR A 13 -6.11 7.34 -1.33
N ASP A 14 -7.20 7.52 -2.08
CA ASP A 14 -8.13 6.43 -2.41
C ASP A 14 -7.43 5.35 -3.26
N ALA A 15 -6.61 5.74 -4.24
CA ALA A 15 -5.83 4.82 -5.06
C ALA A 15 -4.82 4.01 -4.23
N ALA A 16 -4.09 4.65 -3.31
CA ALA A 16 -3.15 3.94 -2.43
C ALA A 16 -3.88 2.97 -1.50
N ARG A 17 -5.03 3.37 -0.96
CA ARG A 17 -5.86 2.50 -0.12
C ARG A 17 -6.40 1.31 -0.90
N GLU A 18 -6.89 1.52 -2.11
CA GLU A 18 -7.39 0.45 -2.99
C GLU A 18 -6.28 -0.53 -3.38
N PHE A 19 -5.07 -0.02 -3.66
CA PHE A 19 -3.90 -0.84 -3.92
C PHE A 19 -3.61 -1.82 -2.77
N VAL A 20 -3.58 -1.30 -1.52
CA VAL A 20 -3.33 -2.12 -0.32
C VAL A 20 -4.44 -3.16 -0.11
N ILE A 21 -5.71 -2.76 -0.21
CA ILE A 21 -6.86 -3.67 -0.05
C ILE A 21 -6.83 -4.79 -1.10
N THR A 22 -6.58 -4.44 -2.36
CA THR A 22 -6.50 -5.42 -3.45
C THR A 22 -5.36 -6.40 -3.23
N ARG A 23 -4.20 -5.90 -2.78
CA ARG A 23 -3.05 -6.74 -2.43
C ARG A 23 -3.32 -7.63 -1.24
N GLN A 24 -3.94 -7.14 -0.16
CA GLN A 24 -4.34 -7.96 0.98
C GLN A 24 -5.25 -9.11 0.54
N ARG A 25 -6.27 -8.83 -0.28
CA ARG A 25 -7.21 -9.85 -0.79
C ARG A 25 -6.49 -10.92 -1.63
N ARG A 26 -5.68 -10.50 -2.60
CA ARG A 26 -4.94 -11.41 -3.49
C ARG A 26 -3.87 -12.21 -2.75
N SER A 27 -3.18 -11.57 -1.82
CA SER A 27 -2.12 -12.21 -1.06
C SER A 27 -2.70 -13.18 -0.04
N ARG A 28 -3.79 -12.87 0.66
CA ARG A 28 -4.38 -13.77 1.67
C ARG A 28 -4.70 -15.18 1.16
N ALA A 29 -5.12 -15.31 -0.10
CA ALA A 29 -5.36 -16.62 -0.73
C ALA A 29 -4.06 -17.40 -1.01
N LYS A 30 -2.95 -16.70 -1.29
CA LYS A 30 -1.63 -17.27 -1.59
C LYS A 30 -0.73 -17.39 -0.36
N LEU A 31 -0.92 -16.55 0.64
CA LEU A 31 -0.13 -16.53 1.88
C LEU A 31 -0.36 -17.80 2.71
N ALA A 32 -1.54 -18.42 2.61
CA ALA A 32 -1.81 -19.72 3.23
C ALA A 32 -0.93 -20.86 2.69
N SER A 33 -0.34 -20.69 1.51
CA SER A 33 0.56 -21.66 0.87
C SER A 33 1.98 -21.12 0.64
N CYS A 34 2.28 -19.89 1.08
CA CYS A 34 3.61 -19.31 1.00
C CYS A 34 4.45 -19.67 2.23
N ASP A 35 5.75 -19.40 2.10
CA ASP A 35 6.67 -19.41 3.23
C ASP A 35 6.15 -18.52 4.39
N PRO A 36 6.13 -19.01 5.64
CA PRO A 36 5.71 -18.26 6.81
C PRO A 36 6.44 -16.91 6.99
N ASP A 37 7.71 -16.81 6.57
CA ASP A 37 8.48 -15.58 6.68
C ASP A 37 7.99 -14.52 5.69
N ILE A 38 7.59 -14.94 4.48
CA ILE A 38 6.97 -14.06 3.47
C ILE A 38 5.60 -13.59 3.94
N ALA A 39 4.81 -14.48 4.56
CA ALA A 39 3.52 -14.12 5.13
C ALA A 39 3.65 -13.10 6.28
N THR A 40 4.61 -13.32 7.18
CA THR A 40 4.89 -12.42 8.30
C THR A 40 5.37 -11.05 7.80
N ALA A 41 6.28 -11.03 6.82
CA ALA A 41 6.75 -9.78 6.20
C ALA A 41 5.63 -9.01 5.52
N PHE A 42 4.72 -9.71 4.83
CA PHE A 42 3.53 -9.12 4.21
C PHE A 42 2.61 -8.49 5.23
N GLU A 43 2.27 -9.22 6.30
CA GLU A 43 1.39 -8.71 7.34
C GLU A 43 2.00 -7.49 8.03
N ALA A 44 3.29 -7.52 8.34
CA ALA A 44 4.00 -6.40 8.95
C ALA A 44 3.98 -5.14 8.07
N TRP A 45 4.28 -5.29 6.77
CA TRP A 45 4.19 -4.19 5.80
C TRP A 45 2.75 -3.67 5.70
N SER A 46 1.78 -4.57 5.57
CA SER A 46 0.39 -4.20 5.37
C SER A 46 -0.17 -3.42 6.57
N GLN A 47 0.13 -3.87 7.79
CA GLN A 47 -0.24 -3.16 9.02
C GLN A 47 0.47 -1.81 9.15
N LEU A 48 1.71 -1.68 8.68
CA LEU A 48 2.41 -0.40 8.65
C LEU A 48 1.69 0.59 7.73
N VAL A 49 1.39 0.19 6.49
CA VAL A 49 0.74 1.06 5.50
C VAL A 49 -0.66 1.47 5.95
N ASP A 50 -1.46 0.53 6.48
CA ASP A 50 -2.81 0.83 6.99
C ASP A 50 -2.79 1.85 8.14
N ARG A 51 -1.85 1.70 9.09
CA ARG A 51 -1.68 2.67 10.18
C ARG A 51 -1.30 4.05 9.65
N ARG A 52 -0.43 4.13 8.65
CA ARG A 52 0.00 5.40 8.06
C ARG A 52 -1.09 6.06 7.22
N LEU A 53 -1.89 5.29 6.48
CA LEU A 53 -3.08 5.79 5.81
C LEU A 53 -4.09 6.36 6.81
N ALA A 54 -4.42 5.62 7.87
CA ALA A 54 -5.32 6.10 8.93
C ALA A 54 -4.82 7.40 9.58
N ARG A 55 -3.52 7.46 9.91
CA ARG A 55 -2.89 8.65 10.49
C ARG A 55 -2.92 9.85 9.55
N THR A 56 -2.68 9.63 8.26
CA THR A 56 -2.82 10.65 7.22
C THR A 56 -4.25 11.19 7.17
N SER A 57 -5.26 10.31 7.17
CA SER A 57 -6.68 10.72 7.15
C SER A 57 -7.07 11.52 8.40
N ILE A 58 -6.62 11.10 9.58
CA ILE A 58 -6.90 11.80 10.85
C ILE A 58 -6.25 13.20 10.83
N ALA A 59 -4.98 13.28 10.44
CA ALA A 59 -4.24 14.54 10.37
C ALA A 59 -4.89 15.53 9.39
N LEU A 60 -5.31 15.04 8.21
CA LEU A 60 -6.06 15.84 7.24
C LEU A 60 -7.37 16.41 7.82
N LYS A 61 -8.14 15.60 8.55
CA LYS A 61 -9.39 16.05 9.20
C LYS A 61 -9.16 17.09 10.30
N LYS A 62 -8.00 17.05 10.95
CA LYS A 62 -7.59 18.01 12.00
C LYS A 62 -6.90 19.27 11.44
N GLY A 63 -6.59 19.31 10.15
CA GLY A 63 -5.77 20.37 9.55
C GLY A 63 -4.28 20.28 9.90
N GLU A 64 -3.82 19.15 10.43
CA GLU A 64 -2.41 18.89 10.77
C GLU A 64 -1.62 18.49 9.52
N PHE A 65 -1.43 19.44 8.61
CA PHE A 65 -0.91 19.21 7.27
C PHE A 65 0.52 18.63 7.22
N ASP A 66 1.41 19.03 8.13
CA ASP A 66 2.76 18.46 8.23
C ASP A 66 2.74 16.99 8.66
N GLU A 67 1.84 16.64 9.56
CA GLU A 67 1.67 15.26 10.03
C GLU A 67 1.07 14.37 8.94
N ALA A 68 0.11 14.92 8.18
CA ALA A 68 -0.43 14.26 7.00
C ALA A 68 0.65 14.00 5.96
N ALA A 69 1.49 15.00 5.65
CA ALA A 69 2.56 14.87 4.67
C ALA A 69 3.63 13.84 5.10
N ARG A 70 4.05 13.86 6.37
CA ARG A 70 5.01 12.88 6.91
C ARG A 70 4.45 11.45 6.89
N SER A 71 3.20 11.28 7.30
CA SER A 71 2.56 9.96 7.29
C SER A 71 2.37 9.44 5.87
N TRP A 72 2.01 10.34 4.94
CA TRP A 72 1.84 10.01 3.53
C TRP A 72 3.17 9.64 2.84
N ALA A 73 4.27 10.33 3.15
CA ALA A 73 5.59 9.98 2.61
C ALA A 73 5.96 8.52 2.93
N VAL A 74 5.71 8.08 4.16
CA VAL A 74 5.94 6.68 4.56
C VAL A 74 5.06 5.71 3.76
N VAL A 75 3.80 6.06 3.47
CA VAL A 75 2.92 5.23 2.62
C VAL A 75 3.53 5.06 1.24
N ILE A 76 3.97 6.16 0.62
CA ILE A 76 4.54 6.15 -0.74
C ILE A 76 5.85 5.38 -0.78
N GLU A 77 6.75 5.61 0.17
CA GLU A 77 8.01 4.86 0.28
C GLU A 77 7.74 3.36 0.51
N SER A 78 6.79 3.02 1.37
CA SER A 78 6.44 1.62 1.65
C SER A 78 5.82 0.93 0.44
N ILE A 79 4.97 1.62 -0.33
CA ILE A 79 4.40 1.07 -1.57
C ILE A 79 5.48 0.97 -2.64
N SER A 80 6.37 1.96 -2.77
CA SER A 80 7.46 1.94 -3.75
C SER A 80 8.46 0.83 -3.47
N ALA A 81 8.92 0.69 -2.22
CA ALA A 81 9.79 -0.39 -1.79
C ALA A 81 9.15 -1.77 -1.98
N TRP A 82 7.83 -1.85 -1.80
CA TRP A 82 7.08 -3.07 -2.03
C TRP A 82 7.07 -3.47 -3.51
N VAL A 83 6.83 -2.52 -4.42
CA VAL A 83 6.79 -2.77 -5.87
C VAL A 83 8.16 -3.16 -6.42
N THR A 84 9.26 -2.74 -5.78
CA THR A 84 10.63 -3.05 -6.23
C THR A 84 11.25 -4.27 -5.55
N HIS A 85 10.59 -4.89 -4.56
CA HIS A 85 11.18 -6.01 -3.82
C HIS A 85 11.20 -7.31 -4.66
N PRO A 86 12.39 -7.89 -4.96
CA PRO A 86 12.53 -9.06 -5.83
C PRO A 86 12.16 -10.39 -5.16
N GLU A 87 12.11 -10.43 -3.83
CA GLU A 87 11.79 -11.65 -3.06
C GLU A 87 10.30 -11.85 -2.80
N PHE A 88 9.45 -10.88 -3.11
CA PHE A 88 8.02 -11.10 -3.08
C PHE A 88 7.61 -11.90 -4.33
N PRO A 89 6.97 -13.08 -4.19
CA PRO A 89 6.79 -14.01 -5.28
C PRO A 89 6.27 -13.30 -6.53
N ALA A 90 6.97 -13.47 -7.66
CA ALA A 90 6.48 -13.05 -8.97
C ALA A 90 5.04 -13.56 -9.22
N SER A 91 4.64 -14.66 -8.56
CA SER A 91 3.27 -15.19 -8.57
C SER A 91 2.21 -14.23 -8.01
N LEU A 92 2.56 -13.26 -7.15
CA LEU A 92 1.64 -12.19 -6.72
C LEU A 92 1.55 -11.04 -7.73
N TYR A 93 2.52 -10.92 -8.64
CA TYR A 93 2.54 -9.95 -9.74
C TYR A 93 1.89 -10.51 -11.01
N ALA A 94 2.14 -11.79 -11.31
CA ALA A 94 1.71 -12.47 -12.53
C ALA A 94 0.18 -12.47 -12.70
N ASP A 95 -0.60 -12.63 -11.62
CA ASP A 95 -2.07 -12.55 -11.71
C ASP A 95 -2.55 -11.13 -11.99
N ALA A 96 -1.84 -10.08 -11.54
CA ALA A 96 -2.23 -8.71 -11.85
C ALA A 96 -2.03 -8.36 -13.33
N TYR A 97 -1.07 -9.03 -13.97
CA TYR A 97 -0.82 -8.91 -15.41
C TYR A 97 -1.72 -9.85 -16.23
N ALA A 98 -1.98 -11.07 -15.73
CA ALA A 98 -2.87 -12.03 -16.38
C ALA A 98 -4.34 -11.56 -16.39
N ASP A 99 -4.84 -11.00 -15.29
CA ASP A 99 -6.23 -10.50 -15.21
C ASP A 99 -6.51 -9.27 -16.12
N ARG A 100 -5.44 -8.63 -16.64
CA ARG A 100 -5.53 -7.47 -17.55
C ARG A 100 -5.19 -7.80 -19.01
N TYR A 101 -4.47 -8.89 -19.27
CA TYR A 101 -3.95 -9.25 -20.61
C TYR A 101 -3.96 -10.75 -20.95
N GLY A 102 -4.56 -11.61 -20.12
CA GLY A 102 -4.60 -13.05 -20.33
C GLY A 102 -5.95 -13.65 -19.92
N GLY A 103 -6.84 -13.78 -20.90
CA GLY A 103 -8.10 -14.53 -20.78
C GLY A 103 -9.29 -13.81 -21.40
#